data_AF-A0AAJ3K4I5-F1
#
_entry.id   AF-A0AAJ3K4I5-F1
#
_cell.length_a   1.000
_cell.length_b   1.000
_cell.length_c   1.000
_cell.angle_alpha   90.00
_cell.angle_beta   90.00
_cell.angle_gamma   90.00
#
_symmetry.space_group_name_H-M   'P 1'
#
loop_
_entity.id
_entity.type
_entity.pdbx_description
1 polymer ?
#
loop_
_entity_poly.entity_id
_entity_poly.type
_entity_poly.pdbx_seq_one_letter_code
_entity_poly.pdbx_strand_id
1 'polypeptide(L)'
;MTFFNFYRYKRNLKTGKISAYYFNLKSNKWYKARLNEAIYHFARFSSLPDLMPLKNHNMLMAMIDMMLPKLQKFVDYDKRYSTYDRLAWRMNRLGTSTVNKALQRLILKYAQLNNQLAGHSKYITKFIWRHFIDKSVFSYLIKIKGFTTYFHFSDYIYIHNHLEKVKRVETEYPNLLPLLKYFPAKHWDDPNLFSFDYWTNECAIRELNRIAKIHLPGMTKKQWRWLKKQSPKFIAQWSGQELSCLVECGIQEKIPVCVKIFVIRLSDSFDTFGAQKIRIIRLFILHMLNVWQEQGFRALQHCLKNVANQVIDMADYWRAIGYRGGIPQSWERIVERSNAWHRQYLLEQQQAQDEEHQAQLALQWESPIMVWEEANVLVTALNNGKALFDEGQIMRHCIFSYAHRCAEGSTLLFR
;
A
#
# COMPACT_ATOMS: atom_id res chain seq x y z
N MET A 1 -16.50 -28.52 4.29
CA MET A 1 -16.42 -28.26 2.84
C MET A 1 -14.99 -28.50 2.40
N THR A 2 -14.76 -29.38 1.43
CA THR A 2 -13.47 -29.50 0.74
C THR A 2 -13.46 -28.39 -0.29
N PHE A 3 -12.95 -27.22 0.09
CA PHE A 3 -12.95 -26.08 -0.82
C PHE A 3 -12.10 -26.36 -2.06
N PHE A 4 -11.03 -27.17 -1.92
CA PHE A 4 -10.07 -27.49 -2.97
C PHE A 4 -9.62 -28.94 -2.83
N ASN A 5 -9.37 -29.67 -3.92
CA ASN A 5 -8.97 -31.08 -3.88
C ASN A 5 -7.75 -31.37 -2.98
N PHE A 6 -6.95 -30.35 -2.64
CA PHE A 6 -5.78 -30.45 -1.77
C PHE A 6 -5.81 -29.60 -0.49
N TYR A 7 -6.88 -28.85 -0.23
CA TYR A 7 -6.99 -28.00 0.97
C TYR A 7 -8.43 -28.00 1.53
N ARG A 8 -8.56 -27.97 2.85
CA ARG A 8 -9.87 -27.89 3.52
C ARG A 8 -9.82 -26.99 4.74
N TYR A 9 -10.86 -26.18 4.90
CA TYR A 9 -11.13 -25.45 6.13
C TYR A 9 -12.29 -26.13 6.85
N LYS A 10 -12.11 -26.40 8.14
CA LYS A 10 -13.14 -26.98 9.01
C LYS A 10 -13.44 -26.00 10.14
N ARG A 11 -14.70 -25.66 10.32
CA ARG A 11 -15.21 -24.94 11.49
C ARG A 11 -15.77 -25.98 12.47
N ASN A 12 -15.33 -25.94 13.71
CA ASN A 12 -15.95 -26.69 14.79
C ASN A 12 -17.26 -26.00 15.17
N LEU A 13 -18.39 -26.70 15.08
CA LEU A 13 -19.71 -26.09 15.33
C LEU A 13 -19.93 -25.72 16.79
N LYS A 14 -19.30 -26.42 17.74
CA LYS A 14 -19.43 -26.16 19.17
C LYS A 14 -18.55 -24.99 19.62
N THR A 15 -17.29 -24.96 19.17
CA THR A 15 -16.31 -23.97 19.64
C THR A 15 -16.09 -22.80 18.69
N GLY A 16 -16.69 -22.82 17.50
CA GLY A 16 -16.46 -21.84 16.44
C GLY A 16 -15.08 -21.92 15.78
N LYS A 17 -14.11 -22.63 16.38
CA LYS A 17 -12.71 -22.68 15.94
C LYS A 17 -12.58 -23.19 14.52
N ILE A 18 -11.80 -22.46 13.71
CA ILE A 18 -11.50 -22.82 12.33
C ILE A 18 -10.11 -23.42 12.26
N SER A 19 -9.98 -24.54 11.55
CA SER A 19 -8.70 -25.20 11.27
C SER A 19 -8.53 -25.41 9.77
N ALA A 20 -7.33 -25.13 9.29
CA ALA A 20 -6.93 -25.38 7.92
C ALA A 20 -6.17 -26.72 7.83
N TYR A 21 -6.36 -27.44 6.74
CA TYR A 21 -5.64 -28.68 6.43
C TYR A 21 -5.22 -28.68 4.98
N TYR A 22 -4.11 -29.35 4.70
CA TYR A 22 -3.62 -29.58 3.35
C TYR A 22 -3.39 -31.08 3.12
N PHE A 23 -3.48 -31.50 1.88
CA PHE A 23 -3.19 -32.87 1.46
C PHE A 23 -1.73 -32.98 1.03
N ASN A 24 -0.98 -33.89 1.66
CA ASN A 24 0.40 -34.18 1.28
C ASN A 24 0.41 -35.30 0.24
N LEU A 25 0.85 -34.98 -0.97
CA LEU A 25 0.90 -35.92 -2.09
C LEU A 25 1.91 -37.05 -1.88
N LYS A 26 3.01 -36.81 -1.17
CA LYS A 26 4.04 -37.84 -0.94
C LYS A 26 3.56 -38.92 0.02
N SER A 27 2.86 -38.53 1.08
CA SER A 27 2.37 -39.45 2.10
C SER A 27 0.90 -39.84 1.93
N ASN A 28 0.22 -39.30 0.92
CA ASN A 28 -1.19 -39.56 0.61
C ASN A 28 -2.14 -39.32 1.79
N LYS A 29 -1.83 -38.33 2.66
CA LYS A 29 -2.53 -38.06 3.92
C LYS A 29 -2.86 -36.58 4.09
N TRP A 30 -3.92 -36.30 4.85
CA TRP A 30 -4.29 -34.94 5.26
C TRP A 30 -3.54 -34.52 6.52
N TYR A 31 -2.88 -33.37 6.47
CA TYR A 31 -2.19 -32.77 7.61
C TYR A 31 -2.88 -31.49 8.03
N LYS A 32 -2.94 -31.25 9.35
CA LYS A 32 -3.37 -29.96 9.89
C LYS A 32 -2.28 -28.93 9.58
N ALA A 33 -2.67 -27.82 8.98
CA ALA A 33 -1.75 -26.74 8.72
C ALA A 33 -1.36 -26.06 10.03
N ARG A 34 -0.06 -25.79 10.17
CA ARG A 34 0.44 -24.98 11.28
C ARG A 34 0.36 -23.52 10.91
N LEU A 35 -0.05 -22.74 11.90
CA LEU A 35 -0.09 -21.30 11.82
C LEU A 35 1.22 -20.81 12.44
N ASN A 36 2.08 -20.21 11.63
CA ASN A 36 3.31 -19.61 12.10
C ASN A 36 3.02 -18.14 12.41
N GLU A 37 3.42 -17.70 13.60
CA GLU A 37 3.42 -16.27 13.93
C GLU A 37 4.42 -15.59 12.99
N ALA A 38 3.90 -14.76 12.10
CA ALA A 38 4.71 -14.01 11.16
C ALA A 38 4.83 -12.59 11.70
N ILE A 39 6.06 -12.17 11.95
CA ILE A 39 6.37 -10.79 12.32
C ILE A 39 5.79 -9.88 11.21
N TYR A 40 5.05 -8.83 11.59
CA TYR A 40 4.36 -7.86 10.71
C TYR A 40 3.05 -8.29 10.04
N HIS A 41 2.69 -9.57 10.08
CA HIS A 41 1.54 -10.08 9.34
C HIS A 41 0.87 -11.20 10.14
N PHE A 42 0.21 -10.83 11.26
CA PHE A 42 -0.45 -11.63 12.31
C PHE A 42 -0.16 -13.12 12.32
N ALA A 43 -0.51 -13.85 11.27
CA ALA A 43 0.12 -15.13 11.04
C ALA A 43 0.17 -15.51 9.56
N ARG A 44 0.95 -16.54 9.23
CA ARG A 44 0.91 -17.20 7.93
C ARG A 44 0.86 -18.70 8.11
N PHE A 45 0.21 -19.38 7.18
CA PHE A 45 0.27 -20.83 7.16
C PHE A 45 1.63 -21.31 6.66
N SER A 46 2.18 -22.33 7.32
CA SER A 46 3.49 -22.90 6.97
C SER A 46 3.51 -23.60 5.60
N SER A 47 2.35 -24.07 5.14
CA SER A 47 2.27 -25.07 4.06
C SER A 47 1.03 -24.93 3.18
N LEU A 48 0.30 -23.82 3.29
CA LEU A 48 -0.74 -23.46 2.34
C LEU A 48 -0.68 -21.95 2.02
N PRO A 49 -1.13 -21.55 0.83
CA PRO A 49 -1.45 -20.15 0.58
C PRO A 49 -2.48 -19.61 1.56
N ASP A 50 -2.36 -18.33 1.84
CA ASP A 50 -3.40 -17.61 2.54
C ASP A 50 -4.54 -17.20 1.62
N LEU A 51 -5.76 -17.21 2.15
CA LEU A 51 -6.91 -16.68 1.42
C LEU A 51 -7.00 -15.17 1.66
N MET A 52 -7.18 -14.41 0.58
CA MET A 52 -7.45 -12.96 0.61
C MET A 52 -8.87 -12.66 0.12
N PRO A 53 -9.93 -12.92 0.91
CA PRO A 53 -11.33 -12.79 0.48
C PRO A 53 -11.81 -11.36 0.14
N LEU A 54 -10.98 -10.33 0.28
CA LEU A 54 -11.28 -8.97 -0.20
C LEU A 54 -10.70 -8.68 -1.61
N LYS A 55 -9.83 -9.56 -2.15
CA LYS A 55 -9.28 -9.50 -3.51
C LYS A 55 -9.83 -10.67 -4.35
N ASN A 56 -11.13 -10.59 -4.61
CA ASN A 56 -11.99 -11.65 -5.17
C ASN A 56 -11.49 -12.28 -6.48
N HIS A 57 -10.91 -11.52 -7.43
CA HIS A 57 -10.35 -12.11 -8.66
C HIS A 57 -9.03 -12.85 -8.40
N ASN A 58 -8.19 -12.32 -7.51
CA ASN A 58 -6.87 -12.89 -7.24
C ASN A 58 -6.94 -14.11 -6.35
N MET A 59 -7.99 -14.29 -5.53
CA MET A 59 -8.15 -15.50 -4.74
C MET A 59 -8.37 -16.72 -5.66
N LEU A 60 -9.30 -16.64 -6.62
CA LEU A 60 -9.54 -17.77 -7.53
C LEU A 60 -8.40 -17.98 -8.53
N MET A 61 -7.77 -16.90 -9.01
CA MET A 61 -6.56 -17.00 -9.85
C MET A 61 -5.37 -17.57 -9.08
N ALA A 62 -5.03 -17.05 -7.89
CA ALA A 62 -3.96 -17.63 -7.06
C ALA A 62 -4.25 -19.09 -6.71
N MET A 63 -5.52 -19.46 -6.53
CA MET A 63 -5.93 -20.85 -6.33
C MET A 63 -5.70 -21.71 -7.59
N ILE A 64 -6.00 -21.21 -8.79
CA ILE A 64 -5.70 -21.87 -10.07
C ILE A 64 -4.17 -22.00 -10.25
N ASP A 65 -3.44 -20.92 -10.07
CA ASP A 65 -1.97 -20.84 -10.18
C ASP A 65 -1.26 -21.81 -9.24
N MET A 66 -1.85 -22.10 -8.07
CA MET A 66 -1.27 -23.05 -7.11
C MET A 66 -1.70 -24.50 -7.33
N MET A 67 -2.77 -24.74 -8.09
CA MET A 67 -3.14 -26.07 -8.54
C MET A 67 -2.27 -26.52 -9.74
N LEU A 68 -1.90 -25.59 -10.63
CA LEU A 68 -1.15 -25.88 -11.85
C LEU A 68 0.19 -26.61 -11.61
N PRO A 69 1.10 -26.16 -10.72
CA PRO A 69 2.35 -26.88 -10.43
C PRO A 69 2.15 -28.27 -9.80
N LYS A 70 1.03 -28.48 -9.08
CA LYS A 70 0.72 -29.77 -8.46
C LYS A 70 0.14 -30.76 -9.46
N LEU A 71 -0.69 -30.27 -10.39
CA LEU A 71 -1.16 -31.05 -11.53
C LEU A 71 0.02 -31.42 -12.44
N GLN A 72 0.93 -30.48 -12.71
CA GLN A 72 2.13 -30.73 -13.48
C GLN A 72 3.01 -31.81 -12.82
N LYS A 73 3.26 -31.73 -11.51
CA LYS A 73 4.01 -32.78 -10.78
C LYS A 73 3.33 -34.14 -10.80
N PHE A 74 1.99 -34.19 -10.76
CA PHE A 74 1.24 -35.44 -10.89
C PHE A 74 1.41 -36.04 -12.30
N VAL A 75 1.32 -35.21 -13.33
CA VAL A 75 1.59 -35.59 -14.73
C VAL A 75 3.04 -36.05 -14.91
N ASP A 76 4.02 -35.36 -14.34
CA ASP A 76 5.44 -35.72 -14.43
C ASP A 76 5.80 -36.98 -13.62
N TYR A 77 5.05 -37.26 -12.55
CA TYR A 77 5.15 -38.51 -11.81
C TYR A 77 4.58 -39.68 -12.63
N ASP A 78 3.40 -39.49 -13.24
CA ASP A 78 2.76 -40.48 -14.11
C ASP A 78 3.55 -40.74 -15.42
N LYS A 79 4.12 -39.70 -16.03
CA LYS A 79 5.00 -39.79 -17.22
C LYS A 79 6.27 -40.58 -16.95
N ARG A 80 6.84 -40.49 -15.74
CA ARG A 80 8.02 -41.26 -15.34
C ARG A 80 7.75 -42.75 -15.11
N TYR A 81 6.51 -43.11 -14.80
CA TYR A 81 6.09 -44.49 -14.58
C TYR A 81 5.46 -45.13 -15.83
N SER A 82 4.88 -44.34 -16.74
CA SER A 82 4.32 -44.84 -18.01
C SER A 82 5.37 -45.16 -19.08
N THR A 83 6.58 -44.59 -19.01
CA THR A 83 7.70 -44.98 -19.88
C THR A 83 8.30 -46.34 -19.54
N TYR A 84 7.98 -46.94 -18.38
CA TYR A 84 8.65 -48.15 -17.88
C TYR A 84 7.75 -49.39 -17.70
N ASP A 85 6.43 -49.31 -17.86
CA ASP A 85 5.55 -50.40 -17.43
C ASP A 85 4.62 -50.93 -18.54
N ARG A 86 5.15 -51.84 -19.37
CA ARG A 86 4.37 -52.63 -20.36
C ARG A 86 3.27 -53.51 -19.72
N LEU A 87 3.21 -53.60 -18.37
CA LEU A 87 2.28 -54.45 -17.62
C LEU A 87 1.19 -53.66 -16.86
N ALA A 88 1.09 -52.34 -17.03
CA ALA A 88 0.17 -51.47 -16.30
C ALA A 88 -1.31 -51.92 -16.34
N TRP A 89 -1.75 -52.52 -17.45
CA TRP A 89 -3.13 -53.05 -17.61
C TRP A 89 -3.45 -54.27 -16.74
N ARG A 90 -2.44 -55.07 -16.34
CA ARG A 90 -2.62 -56.26 -15.49
C ARG A 90 -2.73 -55.94 -13.99
N MET A 91 -2.32 -54.74 -13.56
CA MET A 91 -2.25 -54.37 -12.13
C MET A 91 -3.37 -53.42 -11.68
N ASN A 92 -4.47 -53.30 -12.43
CA ASN A 92 -5.57 -52.39 -12.12
C ASN A 92 -5.11 -50.92 -11.94
N ARG A 93 -4.04 -50.53 -12.64
CA ARG A 93 -3.52 -49.16 -12.65
C ARG A 93 -4.23 -48.36 -13.74
N LEU A 94 -4.56 -47.10 -13.44
CA LEU A 94 -5.26 -46.21 -14.39
C LEU A 94 -4.39 -46.02 -15.63
N GLY A 95 -4.86 -46.49 -16.79
CA GLY A 95 -4.16 -46.28 -18.06
C GLY A 95 -3.98 -44.79 -18.37
N THR A 96 -2.90 -44.44 -19.08
CA THR A 96 -2.56 -43.07 -19.51
C THR A 96 -3.72 -42.37 -20.24
N SER A 97 -4.56 -43.11 -20.95
CA SER A 97 -5.78 -42.60 -21.60
C SER A 97 -6.84 -42.13 -20.60
N THR A 98 -6.96 -42.77 -19.42
CA THR A 98 -7.88 -42.39 -18.35
C THR A 98 -7.38 -41.15 -17.61
N VAL A 99 -6.07 -41.06 -17.36
CA VAL A 99 -5.43 -39.88 -16.76
C VAL A 99 -5.56 -38.67 -17.70
N ASN A 100 -5.30 -38.85 -19.00
CA ASN A 100 -5.47 -37.80 -20.02
C ASN A 100 -6.93 -37.33 -20.14
N LYS A 101 -7.91 -38.24 -20.12
CA LYS A 101 -9.34 -37.89 -20.09
C LYS A 101 -9.71 -37.13 -18.82
N ALA A 102 -9.16 -37.51 -17.66
CA ALA A 102 -9.40 -36.80 -16.40
C ALA A 102 -8.80 -35.38 -16.41
N LEU A 103 -7.60 -35.21 -16.98
CA LEU A 103 -6.95 -33.91 -17.17
C LEU A 103 -7.72 -33.02 -18.14
N GLN A 104 -8.15 -33.54 -19.30
CA GLN A 104 -8.97 -32.80 -20.26
C GLN A 104 -10.29 -32.33 -19.64
N ARG A 105 -10.97 -33.19 -18.87
CA ARG A 105 -12.19 -32.80 -18.12
C ARG A 105 -11.91 -31.72 -17.09
N LEU A 106 -10.78 -31.78 -16.40
CA LEU A 106 -10.34 -30.73 -15.47
C LEU A 106 -10.11 -29.41 -16.20
N ILE A 107 -9.36 -29.41 -17.31
CA ILE A 107 -9.07 -28.23 -18.13
C ILE A 107 -10.36 -27.58 -18.66
N LEU A 108 -11.29 -28.38 -19.19
CA LEU A 108 -12.59 -27.88 -19.67
C LEU A 108 -13.43 -27.27 -18.53
N LYS A 109 -13.43 -27.91 -17.36
CA LYS A 109 -14.09 -27.38 -16.16
C LYS A 109 -13.42 -26.07 -15.69
N TYR A 110 -12.10 -25.93 -15.83
CA TYR A 110 -11.39 -24.69 -15.55
C TYR A 110 -11.74 -23.58 -16.55
N ALA A 111 -11.82 -23.89 -17.85
CA ALA A 111 -12.22 -22.91 -18.86
C ALA A 111 -13.63 -22.37 -18.59
N GLN A 112 -14.57 -23.24 -18.20
CA GLN A 112 -15.92 -22.84 -17.78
C GLN A 112 -15.92 -21.97 -16.51
N LEU A 113 -15.13 -22.33 -15.49
CA LEU A 113 -14.97 -21.53 -14.27
C LEU A 113 -14.38 -20.14 -14.58
N ASN A 114 -13.46 -20.04 -15.54
CA ASN A 114 -12.83 -18.79 -15.92
C ASN A 114 -13.81 -17.83 -16.63
N ASN A 115 -14.69 -18.36 -17.48
CA ASN A 115 -15.73 -17.57 -18.17
C ASN A 115 -16.76 -16.95 -17.21
N GLN A 116 -16.93 -17.49 -15.99
CA GLN A 116 -17.84 -16.98 -14.96
C GLN A 116 -17.13 -16.59 -13.65
N LEU A 117 -15.83 -16.27 -13.74
CA LEU A 117 -14.95 -16.00 -12.61
C LEU A 117 -15.52 -15.00 -11.61
N ALA A 118 -16.08 -13.89 -12.10
CA ALA A 118 -16.68 -12.85 -11.26
C ALA A 118 -17.88 -13.35 -10.45
N GLY A 119 -18.75 -14.17 -11.07
CA GLY A 119 -19.92 -14.75 -10.43
C GLY A 119 -19.55 -15.77 -9.35
N HIS A 120 -18.64 -16.69 -9.66
CA HIS A 120 -18.15 -17.68 -8.71
C HIS A 120 -17.42 -17.04 -7.52
N SER A 121 -16.62 -16.00 -7.78
CA SER A 121 -15.92 -15.28 -6.73
C SER A 121 -16.87 -14.59 -5.76
N LYS A 122 -17.90 -13.89 -6.26
CA LYS A 122 -18.97 -13.30 -5.42
C LYS A 122 -19.66 -14.36 -4.57
N TYR A 123 -19.97 -15.53 -5.13
CA TYR A 123 -20.61 -16.62 -4.40
C TYR A 123 -19.74 -17.19 -3.27
N ILE A 124 -18.46 -17.48 -3.56
CA ILE A 124 -17.51 -18.01 -2.57
C ILE A 124 -17.33 -17.00 -1.43
N THR A 125 -17.18 -15.72 -1.74
CA THR A 125 -17.06 -14.66 -0.73
C THR A 125 -18.31 -14.60 0.14
N LYS A 126 -19.51 -14.59 -0.45
CA LYS A 126 -20.77 -14.64 0.31
C LYS A 126 -20.86 -15.87 1.21
N PHE A 127 -20.43 -17.03 0.73
CA PHE A 127 -20.42 -18.27 1.50
C PHE A 127 -19.45 -18.21 2.69
N ILE A 128 -18.21 -17.76 2.49
CA ILE A 128 -17.21 -17.60 3.54
C ILE A 128 -17.74 -16.63 4.61
N TRP A 129 -18.26 -15.48 4.19
CA TRP A 129 -18.85 -14.49 5.09
C TRP A 129 -20.00 -15.04 5.92
N ARG A 130 -20.88 -15.85 5.32
CA ARG A 130 -22.05 -16.38 6.01
C ARG A 130 -21.72 -17.51 6.98
N HIS A 131 -20.75 -18.37 6.64
CA HIS A 131 -20.56 -19.64 7.34
C HIS A 131 -19.25 -19.76 8.12
N PHE A 132 -18.23 -18.98 7.77
CA PHE A 132 -16.91 -19.07 8.39
C PHE A 132 -16.53 -17.81 9.18
N ILE A 133 -16.95 -16.63 8.74
CA ILE A 133 -16.61 -15.39 9.43
C ILE A 133 -17.60 -15.11 10.57
N ASP A 134 -17.07 -15.05 11.78
CA ASP A 134 -17.72 -14.45 12.93
C ASP A 134 -17.52 -12.93 12.89
N LYS A 135 -18.61 -12.18 12.92
CA LYS A 135 -18.60 -10.70 12.83
C LYS A 135 -17.84 -10.08 14.01
N SER A 136 -17.87 -10.68 15.19
CA SER A 136 -17.18 -10.17 16.39
C SER A 136 -15.67 -10.30 16.24
N VAL A 137 -15.19 -11.47 15.84
CA VAL A 137 -13.76 -11.75 15.58
C VAL A 137 -13.24 -10.87 14.44
N PHE A 138 -14.03 -10.70 13.38
CA PHE A 138 -13.67 -9.82 12.28
C PHE A 138 -13.59 -8.35 12.71
N SER A 139 -14.51 -7.90 13.58
CA SER A 139 -14.47 -6.57 14.19
C SER A 139 -13.18 -6.35 14.98
N TYR A 140 -12.76 -7.34 15.78
CA TYR A 140 -11.47 -7.29 16.50
C TYR A 140 -10.29 -7.19 15.55
N LEU A 141 -10.28 -7.99 14.48
CA LEU A 141 -9.22 -7.90 13.50
C LEU A 141 -9.13 -6.50 12.88
N ILE A 142 -10.25 -5.87 12.51
CA ILE A 142 -10.25 -4.50 11.98
C ILE A 142 -9.74 -3.51 13.03
N LYS A 143 -10.19 -3.64 14.29
CA LYS A 143 -9.74 -2.75 15.37
C LYS A 143 -8.22 -2.84 15.58
N ILE A 144 -7.64 -4.03 15.44
CA ILE A 144 -6.22 -4.28 15.71
C ILE A 144 -5.34 -3.99 14.48
N LYS A 145 -5.65 -4.59 13.33
CA LYS A 145 -4.85 -4.45 12.09
C LYS A 145 -5.15 -3.17 11.32
N GLY A 146 -6.31 -2.55 11.58
CA GLY A 146 -6.87 -1.52 10.72
C GLY A 146 -7.60 -2.11 9.51
N PHE A 147 -8.29 -1.25 8.77
CA PHE A 147 -8.90 -1.62 7.51
C PHE A 147 -7.85 -1.54 6.39
N THR A 148 -7.23 -2.68 6.06
CA THR A 148 -6.32 -2.76 4.91
C THR A 148 -6.98 -3.52 3.77
N THR A 149 -6.57 -3.22 2.54
CA THR A 149 -6.96 -3.98 1.33
C THR A 149 -6.40 -5.41 1.33
N TYR A 150 -5.64 -5.81 2.36
CA TYR A 150 -4.91 -7.05 2.50
C TYR A 150 -5.33 -7.81 3.77
N PHE A 151 -6.59 -8.25 3.79
CA PHE A 151 -7.11 -9.19 4.79
C PHE A 151 -6.64 -10.61 4.44
N HIS A 152 -5.96 -11.27 5.38
CA HIS A 152 -5.60 -12.68 5.26
C HIS A 152 -6.45 -13.52 6.22
N PHE A 153 -6.88 -14.70 5.77
CA PHE A 153 -7.68 -15.60 6.58
C PHE A 153 -6.87 -16.20 7.75
N SER A 154 -5.55 -16.32 7.62
CA SER A 154 -4.64 -16.60 8.73
C SER A 154 -4.79 -15.63 9.90
N ASP A 155 -4.88 -14.32 9.62
CA ASP A 155 -4.97 -13.26 10.63
C ASP A 155 -6.28 -13.40 11.40
N TYR A 156 -7.37 -13.70 10.68
CA TYR A 156 -8.66 -14.00 11.31
C TYR A 156 -8.56 -15.21 12.25
N ILE A 157 -7.95 -16.32 11.80
CA ILE A 157 -7.77 -17.51 12.65
C ILE A 157 -6.86 -17.22 13.83
N TYR A 158 -5.83 -16.39 13.63
CA TYR A 158 -4.93 -15.95 14.69
C TYR A 158 -5.69 -15.22 15.80
N ILE A 159 -6.48 -14.19 15.45
CA ILE A 159 -7.34 -13.50 16.42
C ILE A 159 -8.33 -14.46 17.07
N HIS A 160 -8.97 -15.34 16.28
CA HIS A 160 -9.91 -16.33 16.82
C HIS A 160 -9.26 -17.27 17.85
N ASN A 161 -8.01 -17.67 17.64
CA ASN A 161 -7.30 -18.56 18.58
C ASN A 161 -6.93 -17.86 19.88
N HIS A 162 -6.81 -16.53 19.87
CA HIS A 162 -6.46 -15.70 21.02
C HIS A 162 -7.63 -14.83 21.51
N LEU A 163 -8.87 -15.20 21.16
CA LEU A 163 -10.05 -14.37 21.38
C LEU A 163 -10.25 -13.96 22.84
N GLU A 164 -10.02 -14.87 23.78
CA GLU A 164 -10.19 -14.58 25.21
C GLU A 164 -9.18 -13.53 25.70
N LYS A 165 -7.93 -13.58 25.20
CA LYS A 165 -6.91 -12.55 25.49
C LYS A 165 -7.33 -11.19 24.94
N VAL A 166 -7.83 -11.18 23.69
CA VAL A 166 -8.30 -9.97 23.00
C VAL A 166 -9.49 -9.34 23.75
N LYS A 167 -10.45 -10.15 24.18
CA LYS A 167 -11.60 -9.70 24.99
C LYS A 167 -11.16 -9.10 26.32
N ARG A 168 -10.21 -9.75 27.01
CA ARG A 168 -9.66 -9.22 28.26
C ARG A 168 -9.03 -7.84 28.05
N VAL A 169 -8.18 -7.70 27.03
CA VAL A 169 -7.55 -6.42 26.69
C VAL A 169 -8.58 -5.36 26.30
N GLU A 170 -9.65 -5.72 25.58
CA GLU A 170 -10.73 -4.78 25.29
C GLU A 170 -11.44 -4.30 26.56
N THR A 171 -11.67 -5.18 27.53
CA THR A 171 -12.29 -4.83 28.81
C THR A 171 -11.39 -3.93 29.66
N GLU A 172 -10.10 -4.27 29.77
CA GLU A 172 -9.14 -3.55 30.61
C GLU A 172 -8.66 -2.24 29.97
N TYR A 173 -8.45 -2.25 28.64
CA TYR A 173 -7.82 -1.16 27.88
C TYR A 173 -8.50 -0.96 26.50
N PRO A 174 -9.79 -0.57 26.47
CA PRO A 174 -10.62 -0.57 25.25
C PRO A 174 -10.05 0.29 24.11
N ASN A 175 -9.36 1.37 24.44
CA ASN A 175 -8.78 2.29 23.46
C ASN A 175 -7.38 1.86 22.97
N LEU A 176 -6.69 1.01 23.71
CA LEU A 176 -5.33 0.55 23.39
C LEU A 176 -5.30 -0.77 22.63
N LEU A 177 -6.45 -1.42 22.45
CA LEU A 177 -6.59 -2.62 21.64
C LEU A 177 -5.85 -2.57 20.30
N PRO A 178 -5.83 -1.44 19.54
CA PRO A 178 -5.09 -1.39 18.28
C PRO A 178 -3.58 -1.57 18.40
N LEU A 179 -3.00 -1.38 19.58
CA LEU A 179 -1.57 -1.56 19.83
C LEU A 179 -1.16 -3.03 19.89
N LEU A 180 -2.11 -3.98 20.03
CA LEU A 180 -1.79 -5.41 20.03
C LEU A 180 -1.10 -5.89 18.76
N LYS A 181 -1.23 -5.15 17.64
CA LYS A 181 -0.50 -5.44 16.38
C LYS A 181 1.03 -5.37 16.54
N TYR A 182 1.53 -4.71 17.58
CA TYR A 182 2.97 -4.55 17.85
C TYR A 182 3.52 -5.63 18.80
N PHE A 183 2.65 -6.43 19.43
CA PHE A 183 3.05 -7.44 20.41
C PHE A 183 2.71 -8.85 19.94
N PRO A 184 3.65 -9.80 20.05
CA PRO A 184 3.36 -11.22 19.91
C PRO A 184 2.24 -11.69 20.86
N ALA A 185 1.39 -12.63 20.44
CA ALA A 185 0.23 -13.04 21.25
C ALA A 185 0.58 -13.75 22.57
N LYS A 186 1.84 -14.19 22.72
CA LYS A 186 2.37 -14.71 23.99
C LYS A 186 2.40 -13.64 25.09
N HIS A 187 2.51 -12.36 24.75
CA HIS A 187 2.55 -11.25 25.72
C HIS A 187 1.19 -10.64 26.01
N TRP A 188 0.14 -11.00 25.26
CA TRP A 188 -1.18 -10.38 25.44
C TRP A 188 -1.81 -10.64 26.81
N ASP A 189 -1.32 -11.65 27.53
CA ASP A 189 -1.77 -11.96 28.89
C ASP A 189 -1.02 -11.17 29.98
N ASP A 190 0.04 -10.44 29.64
CA ASP A 190 0.83 -9.68 30.61
C ASP A 190 0.01 -8.52 31.22
N PRO A 191 -0.14 -8.43 32.55
CA PRO A 191 -0.86 -7.32 33.19
C PRO A 191 -0.16 -5.96 32.99
N ASN A 192 1.14 -5.97 32.72
CA ASN A 192 1.95 -4.77 32.51
C ASN A 192 2.09 -4.38 31.04
N LEU A 193 1.34 -5.03 30.13
CA LEU A 193 1.42 -4.85 28.68
C LEU A 193 1.35 -3.38 28.23
N PHE A 194 0.59 -2.54 28.93
CA PHE A 194 0.47 -1.09 28.65
C PHE A 194 0.99 -0.20 29.79
N SER A 195 1.88 -0.72 30.63
CA SER A 195 2.62 0.09 31.58
C SER A 195 3.67 0.95 30.85
N PHE A 196 3.99 2.12 31.41
CA PHE A 196 4.98 3.01 30.80
C PHE A 196 6.35 2.32 30.70
N ASP A 197 6.79 1.69 31.80
CA ASP A 197 8.12 1.09 31.89
C ASP A 197 8.27 -0.08 30.91
N TYR A 198 7.20 -0.85 30.65
CA TYR A 198 7.20 -1.89 29.61
C TYR A 198 7.39 -1.31 28.20
N TRP A 199 6.87 -0.11 27.95
CA TRP A 199 6.97 0.56 26.65
C TRP A 199 8.22 1.40 26.47
N THR A 200 8.89 1.81 27.56
CA THR A 200 10.05 2.71 27.53
C THR A 200 11.35 2.14 28.05
N ASN A 201 11.35 0.91 28.57
CA ASN A 201 12.59 0.22 28.90
C ASN A 201 13.38 -0.04 27.60
N GLU A 202 14.65 0.38 27.54
CA GLU A 202 15.50 0.22 26.35
C GLU A 202 15.54 -1.22 25.83
N CYS A 203 15.54 -2.23 26.71
CA CYS A 203 15.54 -3.62 26.30
C CYS A 203 14.20 -4.02 25.64
N ALA A 204 13.08 -3.53 26.19
CA ALA A 204 11.75 -3.79 25.65
C ALA A 204 11.51 -2.98 24.36
N ILE A 205 11.95 -1.71 24.28
CA ILE A 205 11.95 -0.91 23.05
C ILE A 205 12.85 -1.56 22.00
N ARG A 206 14.04 -2.07 22.33
CA ARG A 206 14.89 -2.75 21.33
C ARG A 206 14.22 -4.00 20.79
N GLU A 207 13.60 -4.79 21.65
CA GLU A 207 12.87 -5.99 21.21
C GLU A 207 11.60 -5.60 20.44
N LEU A 208 10.87 -4.56 20.85
CA LEU A 208 9.74 -4.01 20.10
C LEU A 208 10.17 -3.37 18.79
N ASN A 209 11.30 -2.67 18.71
CA ASN A 209 11.82 -2.10 17.46
C ASN A 209 12.33 -3.21 16.54
N ARG A 210 12.88 -4.31 17.08
CA ARG A 210 13.29 -5.51 16.36
C ARG A 210 12.08 -6.29 15.81
N ILE A 211 11.03 -6.44 16.61
CA ILE A 211 9.79 -7.17 16.29
C ILE A 211 8.79 -6.30 15.52
N ALA A 212 8.80 -4.98 15.69
CA ALA A 212 7.86 -4.05 15.10
C ALA A 212 8.43 -3.26 13.90
N LYS A 213 9.76 -3.27 13.63
CA LYS A 213 10.42 -2.49 12.55
C LYS A 213 9.93 -1.04 12.46
N ILE A 214 9.29 -0.60 13.53
CA ILE A 214 8.77 0.71 13.78
C ILE A 214 9.77 1.24 14.77
N HIS A 215 10.46 2.30 14.38
CA HIS A 215 11.22 3.08 15.31
C HIS A 215 10.20 3.77 16.22
N LEU A 216 9.87 3.16 17.36
CA LEU A 216 9.11 3.87 18.37
C LEU A 216 10.05 4.92 18.96
N PRO A 217 9.81 6.23 18.75
CA PRO A 217 10.62 7.28 19.33
C PRO A 217 10.52 7.17 20.84
N GLY A 218 11.61 7.50 21.53
CA GLY A 218 11.61 7.62 22.98
C GLY A 218 10.44 8.50 23.42
N MET A 219 9.55 7.95 24.25
CA MET A 219 8.34 8.63 24.68
C MET A 219 8.46 9.05 26.13
N THR A 220 8.08 10.27 26.44
CA THR A 220 8.04 10.73 27.83
C THR A 220 6.81 10.16 28.56
N LYS A 221 6.87 10.10 29.91
CA LYS A 221 5.75 9.67 30.76
C LYS A 221 4.50 10.52 30.52
N LYS A 222 4.68 11.81 30.19
CA LYS A 222 3.61 12.74 29.81
C LYS A 222 2.95 12.35 28.48
N GLN A 223 3.75 12.09 27.46
CA GLN A 223 3.26 11.66 26.14
C GLN A 223 2.53 10.31 26.22
N TRP A 224 3.05 9.34 27.00
CA TRP A 224 2.37 8.05 27.20
C TRP A 224 1.00 8.22 27.89
N ARG A 225 0.95 8.99 28.97
CA ARG A 225 -0.31 9.31 29.67
C ARG A 225 -1.31 10.00 28.75
N TRP A 226 -0.85 10.89 27.86
CA TRP A 226 -1.69 11.53 26.87
C TRP A 226 -2.20 10.53 25.83
N LEU A 227 -1.34 9.65 25.30
CA LEU A 227 -1.68 8.63 24.32
C LEU A 227 -2.77 7.69 24.87
N LYS A 228 -2.64 7.25 26.12
CA LYS A 228 -3.65 6.41 26.80
C LYS A 228 -5.03 7.05 26.94
N LYS A 229 -5.16 8.37 26.76
CA LYS A 229 -6.46 9.05 26.81
C LYS A 229 -7.09 9.24 25.42
N GLN A 230 -6.39 8.85 24.35
CA GLN A 230 -6.88 9.03 22.98
C GLN A 230 -7.87 7.94 22.58
N SER A 231 -8.71 8.27 21.59
CA SER A 231 -9.69 7.34 21.04
C SER A 231 -9.02 6.14 20.33
N PRO A 232 -9.65 4.96 20.29
CA PRO A 232 -9.13 3.81 19.56
C PRO A 232 -8.90 4.10 18.06
N LYS A 233 -9.68 5.01 17.46
CA LYS A 233 -9.48 5.44 16.07
C LYS A 233 -8.14 6.13 15.85
N PHE A 234 -7.70 6.96 16.80
CA PHE A 234 -6.39 7.60 16.75
C PHE A 234 -5.27 6.57 16.94
N ILE A 235 -5.41 5.72 17.97
CA ILE A 235 -4.42 4.67 18.30
C ILE A 235 -4.21 3.70 17.15
N ALA A 236 -5.28 3.33 16.42
CA ALA A 236 -5.18 2.46 15.26
C ALA A 236 -4.33 3.06 14.11
N GLN A 237 -4.33 4.39 13.98
CA GLN A 237 -3.60 5.11 12.94
C GLN A 237 -2.18 5.50 13.35
N TRP A 238 -1.90 5.56 14.65
CA TRP A 238 -0.57 5.86 15.16
C TRP A 238 0.38 4.67 14.95
N SER A 239 1.55 4.95 14.37
CA SER A 239 2.58 3.98 14.02
C SER A 239 3.96 4.43 14.50
N GLY A 240 4.02 5.04 15.68
CA GLY A 240 5.28 5.49 16.26
C GLY A 240 5.70 6.89 15.85
N GLN A 241 4.81 7.73 15.33
CA GLN A 241 5.16 9.14 15.11
C GLN A 241 5.40 9.86 16.46
N GLU A 242 6.30 10.85 16.44
CA GLU A 242 6.58 11.73 17.57
C GLU A 242 5.31 12.50 17.99
N LEU A 243 5.02 12.53 19.30
CA LEU A 243 3.78 13.11 19.83
C LEU A 243 3.92 14.52 20.41
N SER A 244 5.14 15.07 20.50
CA SER A 244 5.39 16.41 21.07
C SER A 244 4.49 17.48 20.43
N CYS A 245 4.34 17.45 19.10
CA CYS A 245 3.52 18.39 18.36
C CYS A 245 2.03 18.39 18.75
N LEU A 246 1.49 17.29 19.29
CA LEU A 246 0.11 17.22 19.77
C LEU A 246 0.01 17.39 21.29
N VAL A 247 1.05 17.01 22.03
CA VAL A 247 1.08 17.07 23.50
C VAL A 247 1.50 18.45 24.02
N GLU A 248 2.32 19.16 23.26
CA GLU A 248 2.97 20.42 23.63
C GLU A 248 2.48 21.61 22.80
N CYS A 249 1.53 21.40 21.88
CA CYS A 249 0.93 22.49 21.10
C CYS A 249 0.17 23.52 21.95
N GLY A 250 -0.09 23.26 23.23
CA GLY A 250 -0.69 24.21 24.18
C GLY A 250 -2.15 24.57 23.86
N ILE A 251 -2.88 23.70 23.16
CA ILE A 251 -4.30 23.86 22.84
C ILE A 251 -5.12 23.23 23.96
N GLN A 252 -6.05 23.99 24.55
CA GLN A 252 -6.87 23.54 25.67
C GLN A 252 -8.18 22.89 25.18
N GLU A 253 -8.65 23.32 24.03
CA GLU A 253 -9.87 22.87 23.38
C GLU A 253 -9.77 21.40 22.95
N LYS A 254 -10.93 20.74 22.89
CA LYS A 254 -11.01 19.36 22.45
C LYS A 254 -10.74 19.25 20.95
N ILE A 255 -9.52 18.87 20.58
CA ILE A 255 -9.15 18.63 19.19
C ILE A 255 -9.89 17.41 18.62
N PRO A 256 -10.61 17.55 17.48
CA PRO A 256 -11.24 16.42 16.79
C PRO A 256 -10.25 15.30 16.44
N VAL A 257 -10.69 14.05 16.58
CA VAL A 257 -9.84 12.87 16.31
C VAL A 257 -9.32 12.85 14.87
N CYS A 258 -10.14 13.29 13.90
CA CYS A 258 -9.75 13.36 12.49
C CYS A 258 -8.60 14.34 12.24
N VAL A 259 -8.56 15.48 12.95
CA VAL A 259 -7.45 16.45 12.89
C VAL A 259 -6.17 15.84 13.48
N LYS A 260 -6.26 15.19 14.64
CA LYS A 260 -5.10 14.48 15.24
C LYS A 260 -4.53 13.42 14.30
N ILE A 261 -5.41 12.63 13.67
CA ILE A 261 -5.02 11.61 12.68
C ILE A 261 -4.35 12.26 11.46
N PHE A 262 -4.85 13.40 11.00
CA PHE A 262 -4.25 14.12 9.88
C PHE A 262 -2.83 14.59 10.20
N VAL A 263 -2.62 15.19 11.38
CA VAL A 263 -1.29 15.64 11.83
C VAL A 263 -0.28 14.50 11.85
N ILE A 264 -0.61 13.34 12.43
CA ILE A 264 0.33 12.21 12.48
C ILE A 264 0.57 11.58 11.10
N ARG A 265 -0.41 11.60 10.19
CA ARG A 265 -0.26 11.04 8.83
C ARG A 265 0.67 11.88 7.97
N LEU A 266 0.71 13.18 8.20
CA LEU A 266 1.59 14.12 7.50
C LEU A 266 2.78 14.55 8.38
N SER A 267 3.15 13.76 9.40
CA SER A 267 4.26 14.09 10.30
C SER A 267 5.54 14.41 9.52
N ASP A 268 5.87 13.57 8.53
CA ASP A 268 7.08 13.72 7.71
C ASP A 268 7.07 15.04 6.91
N SER A 269 5.90 15.45 6.39
CA SER A 269 5.75 16.76 5.73
C SER A 269 5.99 17.89 6.73
N PHE A 270 5.45 17.76 7.95
CA PHE A 270 5.66 18.75 9.01
C PHE A 270 7.09 18.78 9.56
N ASP A 271 7.87 17.70 9.44
CA ASP A 271 9.26 17.65 9.88
C ASP A 271 10.15 18.61 9.08
N THR A 272 9.75 18.97 7.85
CA THR A 272 10.43 19.99 7.02
C THR A 272 10.48 21.37 7.71
N PHE A 273 9.56 21.64 8.65
CA PHE A 273 9.55 22.91 9.39
C PHE A 273 10.55 22.95 10.57
N GLY A 274 11.23 21.85 10.88
CA GLY A 274 12.26 21.78 11.93
C GLY A 274 11.78 22.32 13.28
N ALA A 275 12.53 23.27 13.85
CA ALA A 275 12.21 23.90 15.14
C ALA A 275 10.82 24.57 15.20
N GLN A 276 10.22 24.86 14.06
CA GLN A 276 8.94 25.55 13.94
C GLN A 276 7.73 24.63 13.78
N LYS A 277 7.97 23.31 13.69
CA LYS A 277 6.96 22.26 13.54
C LYS A 277 5.79 22.42 14.52
N ILE A 278 6.07 22.56 15.81
CA ILE A 278 5.02 22.67 16.85
C ILE A 278 4.15 23.91 16.63
N ARG A 279 4.76 25.05 16.29
CA ARG A 279 4.04 26.32 16.09
C ARG A 279 3.16 26.26 14.85
N ILE A 280 3.64 25.68 13.75
CA ILE A 280 2.86 25.53 12.51
C ILE A 280 1.71 24.54 12.71
N ILE A 281 1.95 23.40 13.36
CA ILE A 281 0.90 22.45 13.71
C ILE A 281 -0.14 23.10 14.64
N ARG A 282 0.26 23.95 15.59
CA ARG A 282 -0.67 24.72 16.42
C ARG A 282 -1.57 25.62 15.57
N LEU A 283 -1.00 26.39 14.64
CA LEU A 283 -1.78 27.25 13.74
C LEU A 283 -2.76 26.46 12.87
N PHE A 284 -2.31 25.33 12.33
CA PHE A 284 -3.16 24.39 11.59
C PHE A 284 -4.34 23.90 12.44
N ILE A 285 -4.09 23.44 13.66
CA ILE A 285 -5.14 22.92 14.53
C ILE A 285 -6.14 24.03 14.91
N LEU A 286 -5.67 25.24 15.22
CA LEU A 286 -6.54 26.37 15.52
C LEU A 286 -7.44 26.73 14.32
N HIS A 287 -6.89 26.74 13.11
CA HIS A 287 -7.66 26.94 11.90
C HIS A 287 -8.72 25.84 11.70
N MET A 288 -8.35 24.56 11.89
CA MET A 288 -9.31 23.45 11.82
C MET A 288 -10.41 23.52 12.89
N LEU A 289 -10.07 23.98 14.10
CA LEU A 289 -11.04 24.19 15.17
C LEU A 289 -12.02 25.30 14.80
N ASN A 290 -11.53 26.41 14.25
CA ASN A 290 -12.38 27.50 13.78
C ASN A 290 -13.35 27.02 12.68
N VAL A 291 -12.86 26.29 11.68
CA VAL A 291 -13.73 25.70 10.63
C VAL A 291 -14.80 24.78 11.24
N TRP A 292 -14.43 23.98 12.24
CA TRP A 292 -15.38 23.09 12.90
C TRP A 292 -16.44 23.84 13.72
N GLN A 293 -16.04 24.88 14.45
CA GLN A 293 -16.91 25.68 15.30
C GLN A 293 -17.89 26.51 14.46
N GLU A 294 -17.42 27.13 13.39
CA GLU A 294 -18.21 28.03 12.54
C GLU A 294 -19.08 27.28 11.51
N GLN A 295 -18.56 26.21 10.90
CA GLN A 295 -19.19 25.56 9.74
C GLN A 295 -19.58 24.10 9.99
N GLY A 296 -19.25 23.56 11.16
CA GLY A 296 -19.61 22.21 11.57
C GLY A 296 -18.71 21.10 11.02
N PHE A 297 -19.01 19.87 11.44
CA PHE A 297 -18.12 18.71 11.23
C PHE A 297 -17.99 18.30 9.75
N ARG A 298 -19.02 18.50 8.92
CA ARG A 298 -18.97 18.17 7.48
C ARG A 298 -17.99 19.08 6.75
N ALA A 299 -17.99 20.38 7.07
CA ALA A 299 -17.04 21.34 6.51
C ALA A 299 -15.61 20.99 6.91
N LEU A 300 -15.36 20.67 8.19
CA LEU A 300 -14.06 20.18 8.66
C LEU A 300 -13.57 18.97 7.86
N GLN A 301 -14.43 17.97 7.63
CA GLN A 301 -14.06 16.78 6.86
C GLN A 301 -13.74 17.10 5.39
N HIS A 302 -14.47 18.03 4.78
CA HIS A 302 -14.19 18.47 3.42
C HIS A 302 -12.86 19.22 3.36
N CYS A 303 -12.62 20.13 4.30
CA CYS A 303 -11.39 20.89 4.42
C CYS A 303 -10.16 19.96 4.56
N LEU A 304 -10.20 19.01 5.51
CA LEU A 304 -9.10 18.06 5.71
C LEU A 304 -8.77 17.20 4.48
N LYS A 305 -9.74 16.92 3.59
CA LYS A 305 -9.47 16.18 2.35
C LYS A 305 -8.66 16.99 1.34
N ASN A 306 -8.84 18.31 1.32
CA ASN A 306 -8.24 19.20 0.33
C ASN A 306 -6.93 19.84 0.82
N VAL A 307 -6.75 19.95 2.14
CA VAL A 307 -5.57 20.61 2.74
C VAL A 307 -4.29 19.76 2.66
N ALA A 308 -4.37 18.47 2.33
CA ALA A 308 -3.18 17.61 2.23
C ALA A 308 -2.13 18.16 1.25
N ASN A 309 -2.56 18.58 0.05
CA ASN A 309 -1.66 19.18 -0.94
C ASN A 309 -1.11 20.52 -0.45
N GLN A 310 -1.93 21.34 0.22
CA GLN A 310 -1.48 22.62 0.76
C GLN A 310 -0.34 22.45 1.78
N VAL A 311 -0.38 21.40 2.61
CA VAL A 311 0.72 21.11 3.57
C VAL A 311 2.01 20.74 2.83
N ILE A 312 1.91 20.00 1.72
CA ILE A 312 3.06 19.62 0.88
C ILE A 312 3.65 20.87 0.21
N ASP A 313 2.81 21.66 -0.46
CA ASP A 313 3.21 22.92 -1.09
C ASP A 313 3.87 23.84 -0.05
N MET A 314 3.28 23.97 1.15
CA MET A 314 3.87 24.74 2.23
C MET A 314 5.24 24.22 2.68
N ALA A 315 5.46 22.90 2.68
CA ALA A 315 6.76 22.32 3.00
C ALA A 315 7.80 22.64 1.91
N ASP A 316 7.41 22.61 0.63
CA ASP A 316 8.27 22.99 -0.49
C ASP A 316 8.66 24.47 -0.44
N TYR A 317 7.66 25.35 -0.26
CA TYR A 317 7.87 26.78 -0.02
C TYR A 317 8.82 27.01 1.17
N TRP A 318 8.58 26.32 2.29
CA TRP A 318 9.39 26.48 3.49
C TRP A 318 10.83 26.05 3.28
N ARG A 319 11.07 24.96 2.56
CA ARG A 319 12.40 24.43 2.25
C ARG A 319 13.17 25.37 1.30
N ALA A 320 12.47 26.00 0.35
CA ALA A 320 13.07 26.93 -0.59
C ALA A 320 13.45 28.27 0.05
N ILE A 321 12.47 29.01 0.55
CA ILE A 321 12.67 30.39 1.03
C ILE A 321 11.85 30.77 2.27
N GLY A 322 10.80 30.01 2.59
CA GLY A 322 9.81 30.39 3.60
C GLY A 322 10.40 30.54 5.00
N TYR A 323 11.45 29.77 5.34
CA TYR A 323 12.16 29.87 6.61
C TYR A 323 12.76 31.25 6.90
N ARG A 324 13.06 32.05 5.85
CA ARG A 324 13.65 33.39 5.97
C ARG A 324 12.64 34.45 6.42
N GLY A 325 11.37 34.27 6.07
CA GLY A 325 10.31 35.25 6.29
C GLY A 325 9.63 35.19 7.67
N GLY A 326 10.13 34.33 8.57
CA GLY A 326 9.50 34.00 9.84
C GLY A 326 8.15 33.29 9.68
N ILE A 327 7.50 32.94 10.79
CA ILE A 327 6.18 32.29 10.77
C ILE A 327 5.08 33.35 10.86
N PRO A 328 4.18 33.41 9.87
CA PRO A 328 2.96 34.20 9.94
C PRO A 328 2.10 33.95 11.18
N GLN A 329 1.24 34.90 11.50
CA GLN A 329 0.39 34.84 12.70
C GLN A 329 -0.79 33.85 12.58
N SER A 330 -1.18 33.46 11.36
CA SER A 330 -2.32 32.57 11.10
C SER A 330 -1.99 31.54 10.03
N TRP A 331 -2.77 30.45 9.97
CA TRP A 331 -2.61 29.39 8.97
C TRP A 331 -2.80 29.93 7.54
N GLU A 332 -3.84 30.73 7.34
CA GLU A 332 -4.23 31.31 6.06
C GLU A 332 -3.11 32.16 5.46
N ARG A 333 -2.44 32.97 6.28
CA ARG A 333 -1.29 33.77 5.81
C ARG A 333 -0.09 32.94 5.38
N ILE A 334 0.10 31.75 5.97
CA ILE A 334 1.16 30.84 5.51
C ILE A 334 0.80 30.27 4.14
N VAL A 335 -0.46 29.84 3.99
CA VAL A 335 -0.98 29.33 2.73
C VAL A 335 -0.91 30.40 1.63
N GLU A 336 -1.28 31.64 1.92
CA GLU A 336 -1.19 32.77 0.98
C GLU A 336 0.24 33.00 0.49
N ARG A 337 1.22 33.03 1.40
CA ARG A 337 2.64 33.19 1.04
C ARG A 337 3.15 32.01 0.22
N SER A 338 2.80 30.79 0.62
CA SER A 338 3.14 29.58 -0.14
C SER A 338 2.59 29.65 -1.56
N ASN A 339 1.30 29.95 -1.72
CA ASN A 339 0.64 30.03 -3.02
C ASN A 339 1.21 31.15 -3.89
N ALA A 340 1.56 32.31 -3.30
CA ALA A 340 2.19 33.40 -4.02
C ALA A 340 3.55 33.00 -4.59
N TRP A 341 4.38 32.31 -3.78
CA TRP A 341 5.67 31.81 -4.24
C TRP A 341 5.53 30.76 -5.35
N HIS A 342 4.63 29.78 -5.21
CA HIS A 342 4.41 28.77 -6.26
C HIS A 342 3.94 29.40 -7.58
N ARG A 343 3.04 30.39 -7.52
CA ARG A 343 2.60 31.11 -8.73
C ARG A 343 3.76 31.81 -9.41
N GLN A 344 4.60 32.51 -8.63
CA GLN A 344 5.77 33.18 -9.18
C GLN A 344 6.77 32.18 -9.79
N TYR A 345 7.05 31.09 -9.09
CA TYR A 345 7.95 30.05 -9.57
C TYR A 345 7.46 29.39 -10.87
N LEU A 346 6.16 29.14 -11.00
CA LEU A 346 5.58 28.60 -12.25
C LEU A 346 5.67 29.60 -13.41
N LEU A 347 5.49 30.90 -13.15
CA LEU A 347 5.67 31.94 -14.17
C LEU A 347 7.13 32.01 -14.63
N GLU A 348 8.08 31.98 -13.69
CA GLU A 348 9.52 31.97 -13.99
C GLU A 348 9.92 30.72 -14.79
N GLN A 349 9.37 29.55 -14.45
CA GLN A 349 9.62 28.33 -15.24
C GLN A 349 9.03 28.39 -16.65
N GLN A 350 7.81 28.92 -16.82
CA GLN A 350 7.20 29.08 -18.14
C GLN A 350 8.00 30.05 -19.00
N GLN A 351 8.42 31.18 -18.42
CA GLN A 351 9.28 32.15 -19.11
C GLN A 351 10.60 31.51 -19.54
N ALA A 352 11.26 30.75 -18.66
CA ALA A 352 12.50 30.07 -19.00
C ALA A 352 12.32 29.01 -20.10
N GLN A 353 11.21 28.26 -20.09
CA GLN A 353 10.89 27.29 -21.15
C GLN A 353 10.58 27.97 -22.48
N ASP A 354 9.85 29.08 -22.45
CA ASP A 354 9.57 29.89 -23.64
C ASP A 354 10.85 30.51 -24.18
N GLU A 355 11.71 31.04 -23.33
CA GLU A 355 13.04 31.56 -23.70
C GLU A 355 13.93 30.47 -24.30
N GLU A 356 13.96 29.26 -23.71
CA GLU A 356 14.71 28.12 -24.25
C GLU A 356 14.15 27.66 -25.60
N HIS A 357 12.82 27.61 -25.74
CA HIS A 357 12.15 27.29 -27.00
C HIS A 357 12.44 28.34 -28.09
N GLN A 358 12.40 29.62 -27.75
CA GLN A 358 12.77 30.71 -28.66
C GLN A 358 14.25 30.71 -29.00
N ALA A 359 15.13 30.44 -28.04
CA ALA A 359 16.56 30.30 -28.27
C ALA A 359 16.86 29.14 -29.24
N GLN A 360 16.18 27.99 -29.08
CA GLN A 360 16.29 26.86 -30.01
C GLN A 360 15.80 27.21 -31.41
N LEU A 361 14.68 27.95 -31.53
CA LEU A 361 14.19 28.45 -32.83
C LEU A 361 15.19 29.41 -33.51
N ALA A 362 15.91 30.21 -32.71
CA ALA A 362 16.88 31.18 -33.18
C ALA A 362 18.26 30.58 -33.54
N LEU A 363 18.53 29.31 -33.21
CA LEU A 363 19.77 28.64 -33.58
C LEU A 363 19.95 28.59 -35.10
N GLN A 364 21.17 28.83 -35.55
CA GLN A 364 21.58 28.72 -36.95
C GLN A 364 22.88 27.92 -37.03
N TRP A 365 23.03 27.18 -38.13
CA TRP A 365 24.24 26.40 -38.40
C TRP A 365 24.53 26.35 -39.89
N GLU A 366 25.80 26.10 -40.22
CA GLU A 366 26.22 25.93 -41.60
C GLU A 366 26.08 24.47 -42.03
N SER A 367 25.52 24.25 -43.22
CA SER A 367 25.52 22.94 -43.88
C SER A 367 26.46 23.01 -45.08
N PRO A 368 27.41 22.07 -45.23
CA PRO A 368 28.29 22.00 -46.40
C PRO A 368 27.53 21.79 -47.72
N ILE A 369 26.32 21.23 -47.63
CA ILE A 369 25.41 20.99 -48.75
C ILE A 369 24.15 21.78 -48.47
N MET A 370 23.86 22.82 -49.26
CA MET A 370 22.68 23.67 -49.06
C MET A 370 21.46 23.14 -49.82
N VAL A 371 21.68 22.77 -51.08
CA VAL A 371 20.67 22.18 -51.96
C VAL A 371 21.38 21.11 -52.78
N TRP A 372 20.75 19.95 -52.93
CA TRP A 372 21.21 18.88 -53.78
C TRP A 372 20.03 18.31 -54.56
N GLU A 373 20.18 18.17 -55.87
CA GLU A 373 19.14 17.67 -56.76
C GLU A 373 19.69 16.50 -57.58
N GLU A 374 19.06 15.34 -57.44
CA GLU A 374 19.35 14.17 -58.27
C GLU A 374 18.04 13.41 -58.57
N ALA A 375 17.86 12.99 -59.82
CA ALA A 375 16.74 12.15 -60.26
C ALA A 375 15.34 12.67 -59.83
N ASN A 376 15.08 13.98 -59.98
CA ASN A 376 13.85 14.68 -59.58
C ASN A 376 13.56 14.69 -58.06
N VAL A 377 14.56 14.44 -57.21
CA VAL A 377 14.47 14.61 -55.76
C VAL A 377 15.28 15.85 -55.37
N LEU A 378 14.60 16.84 -54.79
CA LEU A 378 15.22 18.05 -54.26
C LEU A 378 15.45 17.89 -52.75
N VAL A 379 16.71 17.85 -52.34
CA VAL A 379 17.12 17.78 -50.94
C VAL A 379 17.60 19.14 -50.49
N THR A 380 17.01 19.66 -49.42
CA THR A 380 17.29 21.01 -48.90
C THR A 380 17.79 20.92 -47.46
N ALA A 381 18.89 21.60 -47.13
CA ALA A 381 19.37 21.62 -45.76
C ALA A 381 18.44 22.42 -44.84
N LEU A 382 18.14 21.84 -43.67
CA LEU A 382 17.49 22.54 -42.58
C LEU A 382 18.61 23.20 -41.76
N ASN A 383 18.91 24.47 -42.04
CA ASN A 383 20.09 25.17 -41.52
C ASN A 383 19.80 26.11 -40.33
N ASN A 384 18.59 26.08 -39.81
CA ASN A 384 18.19 26.86 -38.65
C ASN A 384 17.06 26.17 -37.87
N GLY A 385 16.93 26.54 -36.59
CA GLY A 385 15.97 25.95 -35.66
C GLY A 385 14.52 26.08 -36.14
N LYS A 386 14.16 27.22 -36.76
CA LYS A 386 12.81 27.44 -37.30
C LYS A 386 12.47 26.49 -38.45
N ALA A 387 13.37 26.31 -39.42
CA ALA A 387 13.19 25.38 -40.53
C ALA A 387 13.07 23.93 -40.03
N LEU A 388 13.89 23.55 -39.04
CA LEU A 388 13.83 22.22 -38.42
C LEU A 388 12.52 21.99 -37.65
N PHE A 389 12.03 23.01 -36.94
CA PHE A 389 10.74 22.96 -36.25
C PHE A 389 9.58 22.78 -37.24
N ASP A 390 9.54 23.59 -38.30
CA ASP A 390 8.48 23.59 -39.30
C ASP A 390 8.43 22.24 -40.04
N GLU A 391 9.59 21.67 -40.38
CA GLU A 391 9.66 20.33 -40.96
C GLU A 391 9.16 19.25 -39.99
N GLY A 392 9.52 19.34 -38.70
CA GLY A 392 8.98 18.44 -37.68
C GLY A 392 7.46 18.48 -37.56
N GLN A 393 6.83 19.66 -37.75
CA GLN A 393 5.37 19.78 -37.78
C GLN A 393 4.77 19.12 -39.03
N ILE A 394 5.39 19.29 -40.20
CA ILE A 394 4.95 18.67 -41.47
C ILE A 394 5.02 17.15 -41.37
N MET A 395 6.15 16.62 -40.89
CA MET A 395 6.37 15.19 -40.69
C MET A 395 5.61 14.61 -39.49
N ARG A 396 5.06 15.47 -38.62
CA ARG A 396 4.50 15.12 -37.30
C ARG A 396 5.49 14.31 -36.44
N HIS A 397 6.75 14.72 -36.46
CA HIS A 397 7.84 14.05 -35.77
C HIS A 397 8.71 15.05 -34.99
N CYS A 398 9.20 14.64 -33.83
CA CYS A 398 9.95 15.50 -32.90
C CYS A 398 11.42 15.68 -33.31
N ILE A 399 11.68 16.05 -34.57
CA ILE A 399 13.06 16.32 -35.05
C ILE A 399 13.61 17.65 -34.53
N PHE A 400 12.75 18.51 -33.96
CA PHE A 400 13.16 19.80 -33.38
C PHE A 400 14.13 19.65 -32.20
N SER A 401 14.09 18.54 -31.46
CA SER A 401 15.04 18.28 -30.36
C SER A 401 16.51 18.13 -30.81
N TYR A 402 16.76 18.06 -32.12
CA TYR A 402 18.11 17.99 -32.69
C TYR A 402 18.72 19.37 -32.98
N ALA A 403 18.01 20.49 -32.76
CA ALA A 403 18.48 21.84 -33.08
C ALA A 403 19.86 22.15 -32.45
N HIS A 404 20.06 21.80 -31.17
CA HIS A 404 21.37 21.96 -30.50
C HIS A 404 22.47 21.11 -31.14
N ARG A 405 22.16 19.87 -31.50
CA ARG A 405 23.13 18.96 -32.13
C ARG A 405 23.55 19.45 -33.52
N CYS A 406 22.64 20.09 -34.24
CA CYS A 406 22.95 20.72 -35.51
C CYS A 406 23.76 22.01 -35.34
N ALA A 407 23.41 22.85 -34.36
CA ALA A 407 24.20 24.03 -33.99
C ALA A 407 25.65 23.69 -33.59
N GLU A 408 25.85 22.57 -32.90
CA GLU A 408 27.18 22.07 -32.50
C GLU A 408 27.94 21.35 -33.64
N GLY A 409 27.34 21.21 -34.82
CA GLY A 409 27.97 20.53 -35.97
C GLY A 409 28.04 19.00 -35.85
N SER A 410 27.36 18.42 -34.87
CA SER A 410 27.39 16.97 -34.61
C SER A 410 26.42 16.17 -35.49
N THR A 411 25.44 16.83 -36.11
CA THR A 411 24.43 16.19 -36.97
C THR A 411 23.92 17.22 -37.98
N LEU A 412 23.69 16.81 -39.23
CA LEU A 412 23.04 17.65 -40.25
C LEU A 412 21.73 16.98 -40.68
N LEU A 413 20.70 17.80 -40.88
CA LEU A 413 19.36 17.34 -41.25
C LEU A 413 18.91 18.03 -42.54
N PHE A 414 18.22 17.26 -43.36
CA PHE A 414 17.78 17.66 -44.70
C PHE A 414 16.32 17.26 -44.88
N ARG A 415 15.61 17.99 -45.75
CA ARG A 415 14.22 17.70 -46.17
C ARG A 415 14.13 17.42 -47.65
#